data_AF-F6J4J0-F1
#
_entry.id   AF-F6J4J0-F1
#
_cell.length_a   1.000
_cell.length_b   1.000
_cell.length_c   1.000
_cell.angle_alpha   90.00
_cell.angle_beta   90.00
_cell.angle_gamma   90.00
#
_symmetry.space_group_name_H-M   'P 1'
#
loop_
_entity.id
_entity.type
_entity.pdbx_description
1 polymer ?
#
loop_
_entity_poly.entity_id
_entity_poly.type
_entity_poly.pdbx_seq_one_letter_code
_entity_poly.pdbx_strand_id
1 'polypeptide(L)'
;FSTDGSEKSDAEGRDTTAKLSLDAFLQKYTSEDNQSFQEIIETAEAKLRQKYAVLYNHEKLSAEQLQRALMLPSIETQFEEPDPLRKIETWNYTNMNSIMYVPDGVEYTEEERVQLAERKQSIQHNATRLPDEAKHREMPPNGAGGVTATPKVRGFDLLRSPSPRPGEAFSPIMTWGEIDGTPFRLDGGDTPLRPTQGPSFRINENSRRENIAFALAERVSE
;
A
#
# COMPACT_ATOMS: atom_id res chain seq x y z
N PHE A 1 15.52 -21.53 -45.07
CA PHE A 1 15.17 -22.96 -45.17
C PHE A 1 15.73 -23.66 -43.94
N SER A 2 14.81 -24.17 -43.09
CA SER A 2 14.99 -25.19 -42.04
C SER A 2 16.08 -24.99 -40.97
N THR A 3 15.85 -25.19 -39.67
CA THR A 3 14.86 -26.00 -38.91
C THR A 3 14.49 -25.24 -37.63
N ASP A 4 13.21 -25.03 -37.33
CA ASP A 4 12.38 -25.90 -36.47
C ASP A 4 13.07 -26.35 -35.17
N GLY A 5 12.47 -25.94 -34.06
CA GLY A 5 12.94 -26.06 -32.69
C GLY A 5 11.85 -25.62 -31.72
N SER A 6 10.67 -26.20 -31.91
CA SER A 6 9.58 -26.20 -30.93
C SER A 6 10.07 -26.74 -29.58
N GLU A 7 10.15 -25.89 -28.58
CA GLU A 7 9.99 -26.31 -27.18
C GLU A 7 8.72 -25.70 -26.63
N LYS A 8 7.61 -26.43 -26.86
CA LYS A 8 6.43 -26.37 -26.03
C LYS A 8 6.83 -26.83 -24.63
N SER A 9 6.86 -25.92 -23.66
CA SER A 9 6.81 -26.29 -22.24
C SER A 9 5.36 -26.45 -21.81
N ASP A 10 4.63 -27.37 -22.43
CA ASP A 10 3.50 -28.04 -21.78
C ASP A 10 4.11 -29.11 -20.85
N ALA A 11 4.58 -28.66 -19.69
CA ALA A 11 5.05 -29.54 -18.64
C ALA A 11 4.14 -29.34 -17.43
N GLU A 12 3.14 -30.22 -17.36
CA GLU A 12 2.59 -30.83 -16.16
C GLU A 12 2.69 -30.00 -14.87
N GLY A 13 1.53 -29.64 -14.31
CA GLY A 13 1.37 -29.28 -12.90
C GLY A 13 1.80 -30.41 -11.98
N ARG A 14 3.12 -30.64 -11.92
CA ARG A 14 3.77 -31.48 -10.93
C ARG A 14 3.77 -30.72 -9.63
N ASP A 15 3.39 -31.41 -8.57
CA ASP A 15 3.46 -31.06 -7.15
C ASP A 15 4.85 -30.57 -6.72
N THR A 16 5.33 -29.47 -7.29
CA THR A 16 6.54 -28.76 -6.87
C THR A 16 6.27 -28.00 -5.59
N THR A 17 5.00 -27.68 -5.30
CA THR A 17 4.53 -27.09 -4.04
C THR A 17 4.56 -28.08 -2.87
N ALA A 18 4.50 -29.39 -3.12
CA ALA A 18 4.35 -30.39 -2.05
C ALA A 18 5.61 -30.56 -1.17
N LYS A 19 6.77 -29.98 -1.55
CA LYS A 19 8.02 -30.07 -0.78
C LYS A 19 8.75 -28.73 -0.62
N LEU A 20 8.08 -27.60 -0.84
CA LEU A 20 8.68 -26.30 -0.54
C LEU A 20 8.42 -25.95 0.93
N SER A 21 9.42 -25.40 1.60
CA SER A 21 9.18 -24.76 2.89
C SER A 21 8.21 -23.60 2.68
N LEU A 22 7.42 -23.26 3.70
CA LEU A 22 6.54 -22.09 3.68
C LEU A 22 7.31 -20.84 3.25
N ASP A 23 8.56 -20.71 3.69
CA ASP A 23 9.43 -19.58 3.37
C ASP A 23 9.84 -19.56 1.88
N ALA A 24 10.19 -20.71 1.29
CA ALA A 24 10.50 -20.80 -0.13
C ALA A 24 9.27 -20.56 -1.02
N PHE A 25 8.09 -20.99 -0.58
CA PHE A 25 6.82 -20.68 -1.23
C PHE A 25 6.53 -19.17 -1.15
N LEU A 26 6.58 -18.58 0.05
CA LEU A 26 6.36 -17.14 0.22
C LEU A 26 7.35 -16.31 -0.60
N GLN A 27 8.64 -16.64 -0.61
CA GLN A 27 9.63 -15.92 -1.41
C GLN A 27 9.32 -15.96 -2.91
N LYS A 28 8.97 -17.14 -3.45
CA LYS A 28 8.67 -17.28 -4.88
C LYS A 28 7.38 -16.53 -5.26
N TYR A 29 6.29 -16.77 -4.55
CA TYR A 29 4.98 -16.21 -4.93
C TYR A 29 4.81 -14.74 -4.55
N THR A 30 5.37 -14.26 -3.43
CA THR A 30 5.35 -12.82 -3.11
C THR A 30 6.23 -12.00 -4.07
N SER A 31 7.33 -12.58 -4.57
CA SER A 31 8.18 -11.93 -5.57
C SER A 31 7.50 -11.85 -6.95
N GLU A 32 6.80 -12.93 -7.35
CA GLU A 32 6.03 -13.00 -8.59
C GLU A 32 4.84 -12.04 -8.56
N ASP A 33 4.08 -12.03 -7.45
CA ASP A 33 2.99 -11.07 -7.24
C ASP A 33 3.53 -9.64 -7.31
N ASN A 34 4.63 -9.32 -6.62
CA ASN A 34 5.23 -7.98 -6.65
C ASN A 34 5.67 -7.56 -8.07
N GLN A 35 6.27 -8.46 -8.86
CA GLN A 35 6.63 -8.18 -10.24
C GLN A 35 5.39 -7.91 -11.10
N SER A 36 4.33 -8.71 -10.95
CA SER A 36 3.08 -8.52 -11.69
C SER A 36 2.41 -7.18 -11.35
N PHE A 37 2.46 -6.76 -10.08
CA PHE A 37 1.93 -5.47 -9.65
C PHE A 37 2.70 -4.31 -10.29
N GLN A 38 4.03 -4.39 -10.36
CA GLN A 38 4.86 -3.38 -11.02
C GLN A 38 4.51 -3.28 -12.51
N GLU A 39 4.34 -4.41 -13.20
CA GLU A 39 3.95 -4.43 -14.61
C GLU A 39 2.56 -3.80 -14.83
N ILE A 40 1.59 -4.08 -13.95
CA ILE A 40 0.25 -3.47 -14.02
C ILE A 40 0.35 -1.94 -13.86
N ILE A 41 1.18 -1.46 -12.92
CA ILE A 41 1.40 -0.02 -12.73
C ILE A 41 2.02 0.60 -13.98
N GLU A 42 3.11 0.03 -14.49
CA GLU A 42 3.82 0.52 -15.68
C GLU A 42 2.91 0.55 -16.92
N THR A 43 2.13 -0.51 -17.14
CA THR A 43 1.19 -0.57 -18.28
C THR A 43 0.05 0.44 -18.14
N ALA A 44 -0.44 0.70 -16.92
CA ALA A 44 -1.43 1.74 -16.66
C ALA A 44 -0.85 3.15 -16.91
N GLU A 45 0.36 3.41 -16.44
CA GLU A 45 1.08 4.65 -16.70
C GLU A 45 1.34 4.86 -18.19
N ALA A 46 1.76 3.83 -18.92
CA ALA A 46 1.96 3.90 -20.37
C ALA A 46 0.66 4.26 -21.11
N LYS A 47 -0.48 3.65 -20.73
CA LYS A 47 -1.80 3.99 -21.27
C LYS A 47 -2.17 5.44 -20.95
N LEU A 48 -1.90 5.90 -19.74
CA LEU A 48 -2.16 7.28 -19.32
C LEU A 48 -1.29 8.26 -20.13
N ARG A 49 0.00 7.97 -20.31
CA ARG A 49 0.91 8.76 -21.14
C ARG A 49 0.47 8.81 -22.60
N GLN A 50 -0.01 7.70 -23.16
CA GLN A 50 -0.58 7.67 -24.50
C GLN A 50 -1.84 8.53 -24.61
N LYS A 51 -2.75 8.42 -23.63
CA LYS A 51 -3.99 9.21 -23.58
C LYS A 51 -3.72 10.72 -23.49
N TYR A 52 -2.74 11.10 -22.68
CA TYR A 52 -2.37 12.49 -22.43
C TYR A 52 -1.05 12.88 -23.10
N ALA A 53 -0.76 12.29 -24.27
CA ALA A 53 0.52 12.45 -24.95
C ALA A 53 0.90 13.92 -25.19
N VAL A 54 -0.08 14.76 -25.53
CA VAL A 54 0.15 16.20 -25.75
C VAL A 54 0.73 16.88 -24.51
N LEU A 55 0.17 16.62 -23.32
CA LEU A 55 0.60 17.27 -22.07
C LEU A 55 2.03 16.84 -21.69
N TYR A 56 2.34 15.54 -21.78
CA TYR A 56 3.67 15.00 -21.53
C TYR A 56 4.71 15.45 -22.57
N ASN A 57 4.30 15.55 -23.84
CA ASN A 57 5.18 16.06 -24.90
C ASN A 57 5.53 17.53 -24.66
N HIS A 58 4.57 18.35 -24.22
CA HIS A 58 4.83 19.75 -23.88
C HIS A 58 5.78 19.89 -22.69
N GLU A 59 5.62 19.04 -21.67
CA GLU A 59 6.54 18.99 -20.53
C GLU A 59 7.96 18.65 -20.96
N LYS A 60 8.12 17.63 -21.81
CA LYS A 60 9.42 17.26 -22.37
C LYS A 60 10.03 18.39 -23.20
N LEU A 61 9.24 19.05 -24.05
CA LEU A 61 9.72 20.15 -24.90
C LEU A 61 10.15 21.36 -24.07
N SER A 62 9.39 21.73 -23.04
CA SER A 62 9.76 22.82 -22.12
C SER A 62 11.06 22.49 -21.38
N ALA A 63 11.21 21.25 -20.87
CA ALA A 63 12.44 20.81 -20.24
C ALA A 63 13.65 20.88 -21.18
N GLU A 64 13.50 20.45 -22.44
CA GLU A 64 14.55 20.55 -23.46
C GLU A 64 14.90 22.02 -23.80
N GLN A 65 13.90 22.90 -23.88
CA GLN A 65 14.11 24.33 -24.11
C GLN A 65 14.87 24.98 -22.95
N LEU A 66 14.47 24.69 -21.71
CA LEU A 66 15.16 25.16 -20.52
C LEU A 66 16.62 24.64 -20.49
N GLN A 67 16.83 23.35 -20.77
CA GLN A 67 18.16 22.77 -20.84
C GLN A 67 19.02 23.45 -21.92
N ARG A 68 18.47 23.70 -23.11
CA ARG A 68 19.17 24.45 -24.17
C ARG A 68 19.51 25.87 -23.75
N ALA A 69 18.61 26.56 -23.05
CA ALA A 69 18.84 27.91 -22.55
C ALA A 69 19.99 27.96 -21.54
N LEU A 70 20.07 26.95 -20.65
CA LEU A 70 21.12 26.83 -19.63
C LEU A 70 22.48 26.40 -20.20
N MET A 71 22.50 25.51 -21.21
CA MET A 71 23.74 24.97 -21.78
C MET A 71 24.48 26.00 -22.65
N LEU A 72 25.70 26.37 -22.33
CA LEU A 72 26.50 27.30 -23.13
C LEU A 72 26.65 26.80 -24.60
N PRO A 73 26.41 27.62 -25.64
CA PRO A 73 26.60 27.21 -27.03
C PRO A 73 28.07 26.90 -27.34
N SER A 74 28.32 26.24 -28.46
CA SER A 74 29.68 26.09 -28.99
C SER A 74 30.32 27.45 -29.27
N ILE A 75 31.64 27.55 -29.16
CA ILE A 75 32.36 28.83 -29.31
C ILE A 75 32.04 29.54 -30.64
N GLU A 76 31.82 28.78 -31.72
CA GLU A 76 31.51 29.32 -33.06
C GLU A 76 30.11 29.96 -33.11
N THR A 77 29.12 29.32 -32.47
CA THR A 77 27.72 29.77 -32.45
C THR A 77 27.47 30.94 -31.49
N GLN A 78 28.38 31.17 -30.53
CA GLN A 78 28.29 32.32 -29.62
C GLN A 78 28.50 33.68 -30.31
N PHE A 79 29.21 33.69 -31.45
CA PHE A 79 29.47 34.90 -32.22
C PHE A 79 28.37 35.20 -33.26
N GLU A 80 27.41 34.30 -33.43
CA GLU A 80 26.24 34.50 -34.28
C GLU A 80 25.18 35.37 -33.59
N GLU A 81 24.07 35.65 -34.28
CA GLU A 81 22.96 36.38 -33.67
C GLU A 81 22.37 35.61 -32.47
N PRO A 82 22.00 36.31 -31.39
CA PRO A 82 21.48 35.67 -30.19
C PRO A 82 20.17 34.92 -30.50
N ASP A 83 20.17 33.61 -30.25
CA ASP A 83 19.00 32.76 -30.50
C ASP A 83 17.78 33.25 -29.70
N PRO A 84 16.68 33.65 -30.36
CA PRO A 84 15.48 34.15 -29.68
C PRO A 84 14.77 33.09 -28.83
N LEU A 85 15.07 31.80 -29.04
CA LEU A 85 14.56 30.67 -28.26
C LEU A 85 15.34 30.43 -26.97
N ARG A 86 16.49 31.09 -26.81
CA ARG A 86 17.38 30.94 -25.66
C ARG A 86 17.03 31.90 -24.52
N LYS A 87 15.73 32.08 -24.28
CA LYS A 87 15.23 32.92 -23.19
C LYS A 87 15.15 32.09 -21.92
N ILE A 88 15.69 32.61 -20.83
CA ILE A 88 15.63 31.94 -19.52
C ILE A 88 14.20 32.12 -18.99
N GLU A 89 13.47 31.02 -18.90
CA GLU A 89 12.19 30.97 -18.19
C GLU A 89 12.45 30.84 -16.68
N THR A 90 11.71 31.58 -15.87
CA THR A 90 11.86 31.59 -14.39
C THR A 90 11.02 30.52 -13.69
N TRP A 91 10.29 29.70 -14.45
CA TRP A 91 9.37 28.69 -13.94
C TRP A 91 9.55 27.39 -14.72
N ASN A 92 9.39 26.26 -14.05
CA ASN A 92 9.44 24.94 -14.68
C ASN A 92 8.02 24.49 -15.02
N TYR A 93 7.76 24.17 -16.28
CA TYR A 93 6.48 23.57 -16.66
C TYR A 93 6.43 22.12 -16.17
N THR A 94 5.41 21.79 -15.38
CA THR A 94 5.05 20.41 -15.04
C THR A 94 3.61 20.15 -15.46
N ASN A 95 3.31 18.95 -15.94
CA ASN A 95 1.93 18.56 -16.29
C ASN A 95 1.03 18.55 -15.03
N MET A 96 1.61 18.24 -13.88
CA MET A 96 0.92 18.13 -12.60
C MET A 96 1.28 19.30 -11.67
N ASN A 97 0.28 19.93 -11.07
CA ASN A 97 0.44 21.04 -10.14
C ASN A 97 0.50 20.56 -8.68
N SER A 98 1.50 21.01 -7.92
CA SER A 98 1.71 20.65 -6.50
C SER A 98 0.65 21.15 -5.51
N ILE A 99 -0.21 22.10 -5.91
CA ILE A 99 -1.35 22.57 -5.11
C ILE A 99 -2.51 21.57 -5.18
N MET A 100 -2.72 20.96 -6.35
CA MET A 100 -3.84 20.03 -6.58
C MET A 100 -3.46 18.57 -6.33
N TYR A 101 -2.19 18.23 -6.56
CA TYR A 101 -1.65 16.88 -6.41
C TYR A 101 -0.67 16.83 -5.25
N VAL A 102 -0.52 15.63 -4.67
CA VAL A 102 0.46 15.40 -3.62
C VAL A 102 1.84 15.73 -4.20
N PRO A 103 2.61 16.64 -3.57
CA PRO A 103 3.92 17.00 -4.08
C PRO A 103 4.83 15.79 -4.06
N ASP A 104 5.67 15.69 -5.09
CA ASP A 104 6.67 14.64 -5.17
C ASP A 104 7.55 14.68 -3.92
N GLY A 105 7.76 13.50 -3.32
CA GLY A 105 8.67 13.36 -2.20
C GLY A 105 10.10 13.69 -2.61
N VAL A 106 10.90 14.13 -1.65
CA VAL A 106 12.35 14.23 -1.86
C VAL A 106 12.95 12.85 -1.65
N GLU A 107 13.77 12.41 -2.59
CA GLU A 107 14.56 11.17 -2.43
C GLU A 107 15.43 11.28 -1.17
N TYR A 108 15.40 10.23 -0.35
CA TYR A 108 16.24 10.18 0.84
C TYR A 108 17.71 10.33 0.46
N THR A 109 18.41 11.17 1.23
CA THR A 109 19.86 11.30 1.09
C THR A 109 20.56 9.96 1.36
N GLU A 110 21.77 9.77 0.84
CA GLU A 110 22.51 8.52 1.06
C GLU A 110 22.67 8.19 2.56
N GLU A 111 22.89 9.22 3.37
CA GLU A 111 22.99 9.11 4.83
C GLU A 111 21.66 8.63 5.46
N GLU A 112 20.53 9.19 5.05
CA GLU A 112 19.20 8.77 5.53
C GLU A 112 18.85 7.35 5.06
N ARG A 113 19.25 6.97 3.85
CA ARG A 113 19.06 5.60 3.34
C ARG A 113 19.83 4.58 4.17
N VAL A 114 21.05 4.91 4.58
CA VAL A 114 21.85 4.06 5.48
C VAL A 114 21.19 3.96 6.84
N GLN A 115 20.76 5.08 7.44
CA GLN A 115 20.04 5.07 8.72
C GLN A 115 18.74 4.24 8.64
N LEU A 116 18.01 4.31 7.52
CA LEU A 116 16.81 3.50 7.31
C LEU A 116 17.14 2.00 7.21
N ALA A 117 18.26 1.67 6.56
CA ALA A 117 18.75 0.30 6.48
C ALA A 117 19.20 -0.25 7.84
N GLU A 118 19.80 0.59 8.69
CA GLU A 118 20.16 0.24 10.07
C GLU A 118 18.92 0.02 10.94
N ARG A 119 17.83 0.75 10.68
CA ARG A 119 16.53 0.60 11.37
C ARG A 119 15.72 -0.60 10.89
N LYS A 120 16.25 -1.44 9.98
CA LYS A 120 15.57 -2.68 9.57
C LYS A 120 15.37 -3.59 10.78
N GLN A 121 14.14 -4.05 10.93
CA GLN A 121 13.75 -4.91 12.05
C GLN A 121 14.54 -6.22 11.99
N SER A 122 15.17 -6.60 13.10
CA SER A 122 15.86 -7.88 13.26
C SER A 122 15.15 -8.72 14.31
N ILE A 123 15.08 -10.03 14.09
CA ILE A 123 14.46 -10.97 15.02
C ILE A 123 15.46 -11.28 16.13
N GLN A 124 15.12 -10.91 17.37
CA GLN A 124 15.90 -11.31 18.53
C GLN A 124 15.53 -12.74 18.93
N HIS A 125 16.26 -13.73 18.43
CA HIS A 125 16.00 -15.15 18.71
C HIS A 125 16.00 -15.52 20.21
N ASN A 126 16.78 -14.81 21.03
CA ASN A 126 16.81 -15.02 22.49
C ASN A 126 15.53 -14.55 23.21
N ALA A 127 14.74 -13.67 22.58
CA ALA A 127 13.50 -13.13 23.14
C ALA A 127 12.25 -13.97 22.78
N THR A 128 12.42 -15.01 21.97
CA THR A 128 11.35 -15.99 21.69
C THR A 128 11.38 -17.11 22.72
N ARG A 129 10.23 -17.44 23.32
CA ARG A 129 10.04 -18.57 24.26
C ARG A 129 10.22 -19.96 23.61
N LEU A 130 10.70 -20.01 22.38
CA LEU A 130 10.93 -21.26 21.66
C LEU A 130 12.31 -21.78 22.05
N PRO A 131 12.43 -23.00 22.59
CA PRO A 131 13.72 -23.58 22.92
C PRO A 131 14.55 -23.78 21.64
N ASP A 132 15.83 -23.39 21.68
CA ASP A 132 16.79 -23.53 20.56
C ASP A 132 16.97 -24.98 20.06
N GLU A 133 16.50 -25.96 20.83
CA GLU A 133 16.60 -27.39 20.55
C GLU A 133 15.67 -27.90 19.42
N ALA A 134 14.80 -27.05 18.84
CA ALA A 134 13.98 -27.43 17.68
C ALA A 134 14.79 -27.64 16.38
N LYS A 135 16.11 -27.44 16.41
CA LYS A 135 17.02 -27.91 15.35
C LYS A 135 17.23 -29.42 15.51
N HIS A 136 16.37 -30.20 14.86
CA HIS A 136 16.59 -31.60 14.45
C HIS A 136 17.54 -32.41 15.35
N ARG A 137 17.08 -32.76 16.55
CA ARG A 137 17.70 -33.84 17.32
C ARG A 137 17.10 -35.15 16.83
N GLU A 138 17.81 -35.85 15.94
CA GLU A 138 17.54 -37.25 15.67
C GLU A 138 17.77 -38.03 16.98
N MET A 139 16.69 -38.34 17.69
CA MET A 139 16.74 -39.12 18.93
C MET A 139 16.66 -40.62 18.62
N PRO A 140 17.53 -41.47 19.19
CA PRO A 140 17.38 -42.92 19.13
C PRO A 140 16.27 -43.38 20.10
N PRO A 141 15.64 -44.56 19.88
CA PRO A 141 14.51 -44.98 20.68
C PRO A 141 14.97 -45.67 21.97
N ASN A 142 14.53 -45.13 23.11
CA ASN A 142 14.36 -45.79 24.41
C ASN A 142 13.53 -44.80 25.26
N GLY A 143 12.42 -45.12 25.90
CA GLY A 143 11.95 -46.38 26.47
C GLY A 143 11.45 -46.06 27.88
N ALA A 144 10.12 -46.03 28.06
CA ALA A 144 9.36 -46.07 29.33
C ALA A 144 9.29 -44.83 30.25
N GLY A 145 8.04 -44.40 30.56
CA GLY A 145 7.68 -43.96 31.92
C GLY A 145 6.71 -42.78 32.09
N GLY A 146 5.39 -43.05 32.04
CA GLY A 146 4.42 -42.56 33.05
C GLY A 146 3.84 -41.14 32.94
N VAL A 147 2.56 -41.07 32.56
CA VAL A 147 1.71 -39.87 32.52
C VAL A 147 0.82 -39.79 33.79
N THR A 148 0.87 -38.63 34.46
CA THR A 148 -0.15 -38.00 35.34
C THR A 148 -0.69 -38.72 36.58
N ALA A 149 -0.24 -38.31 37.78
CA ALA A 149 -1.01 -38.37 39.02
C ALA A 149 -0.65 -37.18 39.93
N THR A 150 -1.64 -36.38 40.33
CA THR A 150 -1.47 -35.28 41.30
C THR A 150 -1.20 -35.85 42.71
N PRO A 151 -0.37 -35.20 43.54
CA PRO A 151 -0.01 -35.75 44.85
C PRO A 151 -1.18 -35.64 45.85
N LYS A 152 -1.50 -36.76 46.52
CA LYS A 152 -2.42 -36.82 47.67
C LYS A 152 -1.73 -36.37 48.95
N VAL A 153 -2.39 -35.54 49.76
CA VAL A 153 -1.89 -35.13 51.08
C VAL A 153 -2.91 -35.52 52.16
N ARG A 154 -2.47 -36.33 53.13
CA ARG A 154 -3.26 -36.81 54.29
C ARG A 154 -4.61 -37.46 53.95
N GLY A 155 -4.65 -38.23 52.85
CA GLY A 155 -5.79 -39.09 52.50
C GLY A 155 -6.89 -38.45 51.64
N PHE A 156 -6.74 -37.19 51.23
CA PHE A 156 -7.70 -36.49 50.36
C PHE A 156 -7.08 -36.09 49.01
N ASP A 157 -7.89 -36.09 47.94
CA ASP A 157 -7.52 -35.64 46.59
C ASP A 157 -7.65 -34.10 46.46
N LEU A 158 -6.68 -33.46 45.80
CA LEU A 158 -6.71 -32.01 45.55
C LEU A 158 -7.75 -31.65 44.48
N LEU A 159 -8.78 -30.87 44.83
CA LEU A 159 -9.77 -30.35 43.88
C LEU A 159 -9.41 -28.94 43.35
N ARG A 160 -9.16 -28.93 42.03
CA ARG A 160 -9.38 -27.97 40.93
C ARG A 160 -9.30 -26.44 41.12
N SER A 161 -8.71 -25.82 40.07
CA SER A 161 -8.56 -24.40 39.78
C SER A 161 -9.79 -23.53 40.06
N PRO A 162 -9.61 -22.30 40.60
CA PRO A 162 -10.70 -21.39 40.92
C PRO A 162 -11.47 -20.97 39.65
N SER A 163 -12.75 -20.63 39.86
CA SER A 163 -13.76 -20.38 38.83
C SER A 163 -13.40 -19.26 37.84
N PRO A 164 -13.77 -19.39 36.55
CA PRO A 164 -13.68 -18.33 35.56
C PRO A 164 -14.81 -17.33 35.81
N ARG A 165 -14.62 -16.37 36.70
CA ARG A 165 -15.41 -15.13 36.69
C ARG A 165 -14.59 -14.04 35.99
N PRO A 166 -14.60 -13.95 34.65
CA PRO A 166 -14.26 -12.71 33.99
C PRO A 166 -15.34 -11.69 34.35
N GLY A 167 -14.96 -10.58 34.99
CA GLY A 167 -15.92 -9.51 35.27
C GLY A 167 -15.53 -8.55 36.40
N GLU A 168 -14.60 -8.92 37.29
CA GLU A 168 -14.27 -8.07 38.47
C GLU A 168 -12.94 -7.31 38.36
N ALA A 169 -12.23 -7.43 37.23
CA ALA A 169 -11.01 -6.68 36.93
C ALA A 169 -11.09 -5.84 35.64
N PHE A 170 -12.25 -5.79 34.98
CA PHE A 170 -12.47 -4.86 33.89
C PHE A 170 -13.16 -3.62 34.43
N SER A 171 -12.44 -2.50 34.41
CA SER A 171 -13.06 -1.17 34.37
C SER A 171 -14.24 -1.20 33.38
N PRO A 172 -15.34 -0.46 33.63
CA PRO A 172 -16.51 -0.51 32.76
C PRO A 172 -16.10 -0.42 31.29
N ILE A 173 -16.49 -1.42 30.51
CA ILE A 173 -16.41 -1.35 29.05
C ILE A 173 -17.18 -0.09 28.66
N MET A 174 -16.45 0.92 28.18
CA MET A 174 -17.01 2.14 27.65
C MET A 174 -18.02 1.73 26.57
N THR A 175 -19.29 1.70 26.95
CA THR A 175 -20.36 1.33 26.04
C THR A 175 -20.52 2.54 25.14
N TRP A 176 -20.09 2.42 23.89
CA TRP A 176 -20.62 3.28 22.85
C TRP A 176 -22.12 2.99 22.85
N GLY A 177 -22.93 3.97 23.25
CA GLY A 177 -24.37 3.81 23.35
C GLY A 177 -24.95 3.27 22.04
N GLU A 178 -26.08 2.59 22.16
CA GLU A 178 -26.88 2.14 21.03
C GLU A 178 -27.42 3.38 20.29
N ILE A 179 -26.93 3.63 19.07
CA ILE A 179 -27.50 4.66 18.19
C ILE A 179 -28.62 3.99 17.41
N ASP A 180 -29.81 3.90 18.01
CA ASP A 180 -31.00 3.41 17.33
C ASP A 180 -31.60 4.56 16.49
N GLY A 181 -30.99 4.83 15.33
CA GLY A 181 -31.51 5.80 14.38
C GLY A 181 -30.60 6.07 13.18
N THR A 182 -31.20 6.20 12.00
CA THR A 182 -30.58 6.87 10.85
C THR A 182 -30.31 8.33 11.23
N PRO A 183 -29.08 8.87 11.08
CA PRO A 183 -28.75 10.21 11.53
C PRO A 183 -29.63 11.26 10.79
N PHE A 184 -30.49 11.94 11.54
CA PHE A 184 -31.39 12.98 11.03
C PHE A 184 -30.65 14.31 10.92
N ARG A 185 -30.86 15.04 9.83
CA ARG A 185 -30.27 16.38 9.62
C ARG A 185 -31.10 17.40 10.41
N LEU A 186 -30.52 17.97 11.46
CA LEU A 186 -31.06 19.17 12.09
C LEU A 186 -30.90 20.33 11.11
N ASP A 187 -32.02 20.83 10.59
CA ASP A 187 -32.03 22.04 9.76
C ASP A 187 -31.64 23.23 10.64
N GLY A 188 -30.93 24.20 10.06
CA GLY A 188 -30.22 25.29 10.77
C GLY A 188 -31.11 26.28 11.54
N GLY A 189 -32.40 25.98 11.72
CA GLY A 189 -33.37 26.80 12.46
C GLY A 189 -33.64 26.35 13.90
N ASP A 190 -33.31 25.12 14.29
CA ASP A 190 -33.78 24.52 15.56
C ASP A 190 -32.73 24.49 16.69
N THR A 191 -31.65 25.26 16.53
CA THR A 191 -30.69 25.54 17.60
C THR A 191 -30.59 27.05 17.79
N PRO A 192 -30.56 27.56 19.03
CA PRO A 192 -30.53 29.00 19.28
C PRO A 192 -29.34 29.62 18.54
N LEU A 193 -29.66 30.60 17.69
CA LEU A 193 -28.79 31.28 16.74
C LEU A 193 -27.37 31.49 17.30
N ARG A 194 -26.41 30.70 16.81
CA ARG A 194 -24.99 30.98 17.04
C ARG A 194 -24.60 32.19 16.18
N PRO A 195 -23.96 33.24 16.73
CA PRO A 195 -23.67 34.49 16.01
C PRO A 195 -22.45 34.38 15.08
N THR A 196 -22.10 33.17 14.64
CA THR A 196 -20.90 32.94 13.83
C THR A 196 -21.30 32.67 12.39
N GLN A 197 -21.05 33.64 11.51
CA GLN A 197 -21.12 33.47 10.06
C GLN A 197 -19.99 32.52 9.61
N GLY A 198 -20.19 31.22 9.82
CA GLY A 198 -19.35 30.15 9.26
C GLY A 198 -19.95 29.61 7.97
N PRO A 199 -19.13 28.98 7.10
CA PRO A 199 -19.60 28.41 5.84
C PRO A 199 -20.66 27.31 6.10
N SER A 200 -21.88 27.55 5.64
CA SER A 200 -22.96 26.55 5.68
C SER A 200 -22.75 25.55 4.56
N PHE A 201 -22.60 24.26 4.90
CA PHE A 201 -22.56 23.21 3.89
C PHE A 201 -23.92 23.08 3.21
N ARG A 202 -23.98 23.34 1.91
CA ARG A 202 -25.14 23.06 1.05
C ARG A 202 -24.72 22.02 0.02
N ILE A 203 -25.49 20.95 -0.09
CA ILE A 203 -25.32 19.99 -1.19
C ILE A 203 -26.01 20.61 -2.40
N ASN A 204 -25.27 20.77 -3.48
CA ASN A 204 -25.84 21.22 -4.75
C ASN A 204 -26.71 20.11 -5.34
N GLU A 205 -27.81 20.50 -5.98
CA GLU A 205 -28.66 19.56 -6.71
C GLU A 205 -27.89 18.91 -7.86
N ASN A 206 -28.24 17.66 -8.17
CA ASN A 206 -27.62 16.89 -9.24
C ASN A 206 -27.72 17.63 -10.59
N SER A 207 -26.65 17.59 -11.37
CA SER A 207 -26.61 18.26 -12.67
C SER A 207 -27.63 17.64 -13.63
N ARG A 208 -28.13 18.42 -14.61
CA ARG A 208 -28.99 17.89 -15.68
C ARG A 208 -28.40 16.66 -16.37
N ARG A 209 -27.06 16.62 -16.49
CA ARG A 209 -26.34 15.48 -17.07
C ARG A 209 -26.47 14.22 -16.21
N GLU A 210 -26.38 14.35 -14.89
CA GLU A 210 -26.46 13.24 -13.95
C GLU A 210 -27.88 12.68 -13.90
N ASN A 211 -28.89 13.55 -13.94
CA ASN A 211 -30.29 13.12 -14.00
C ASN A 211 -30.58 12.32 -15.28
N ILE A 212 -29.99 12.70 -16.42
CA ILE A 212 -30.09 11.91 -17.67
C ILE A 212 -29.37 10.57 -17.52
N ALA A 213 -28.20 10.53 -16.89
CA ALA A 213 -27.46 9.31 -16.67
C ALA A 213 -28.23 8.32 -15.77
N PHE A 214 -28.86 8.80 -14.70
CA PHE A 214 -29.73 7.99 -13.85
C PHE A 214 -30.95 7.47 -14.62
N ALA A 215 -31.63 8.32 -15.38
CA ALA A 215 -32.78 7.91 -16.20
C ALA A 215 -32.40 6.87 -17.28
N LEU A 216 -31.20 6.97 -17.85
CA LEU A 216 -30.68 5.97 -18.79
C LEU A 216 -30.32 4.66 -18.10
N ALA A 217 -29.71 4.72 -16.91
CA ALA A 217 -29.37 3.53 -16.14
C ALA A 217 -30.62 2.75 -15.73
N GLU A 218 -31.67 3.44 -15.28
CA GLU A 218 -32.94 2.84 -14.87
C GLU A 218 -33.67 2.18 -16.05
N ARG A 219 -33.67 2.83 -17.23
CA ARG A 219 -34.20 2.24 -18.47
C ARG A 219 -33.42 1.06 -19.03
N VAL A 220 -32.16 0.90 -18.65
CA VAL A 220 -31.32 -0.23 -19.07
C VAL A 220 -31.46 -1.41 -18.09
N SER A 221 -31.95 -1.15 -16.87
CA SER A 221 -32.23 -2.19 -15.88
C SER A 221 -33.62 -2.82 -15.97
N GLU A 222 -34.54 -2.25 -16.76
CA GLU A 222 -35.78 -2.89 -17.24
C GLU A 222 -35.54 -3.70 -18.51
#